data_AF-A0A367JL80-F1
#
_entry.id   AF-A0A367JL80-F1
#
_cell.length_a   1.000
_cell.length_b   1.000
_cell.length_c   1.000
_cell.angle_alpha   90.00
_cell.angle_beta   90.00
_cell.angle_gamma   90.00
#
_symmetry.space_group_name_H-M   'P 1'
#
loop_
_entity.id
_entity.type
_entity.pdbx_description
1 polymer ?
#
loop_
_entity_poly.entity_id
_entity_poly.type
_entity_poly.pdbx_seq_one_letter_code
_entity_poly.pdbx_strand_id
1 'polypeptide(L)'
;VPQYTTLEDNPNQISICIECHELGEMPTPSILTLARETLNELGEEEMPSEIVHFDMHGIGFSGEAKILYDRFISLLEFMRNQEKQKRRILIHCSDGYTESSVLVLIWIMYRLKLNLPQAYLYLQQKRSFFVYSADLTLLRKMECLMFGLDEEPEPKRRRSEPSDALENLKIGQSEEMVKVYQANLSPSKDEVSMHPWFYSPRFEGSFPSRILPFLYLGNLNHATNPEMLRALSITHVVSVGENADLQTKGFEILFLDNLYDDGIDAIRERLDQVVQFVAGQCYVKKSTN
;
A
#
# COMPACT_ATOMS: atom_id res chain seq x y z
N VAL A 1 -31.99 10.43 -7.53
CA VAL A 1 -30.53 10.38 -7.32
C VAL A 1 -30.16 11.61 -6.48
N PRO A 2 -29.47 11.48 -5.34
CA PRO A 2 -29.05 12.64 -4.56
C PRO A 2 -28.09 13.49 -5.42
N GLN A 3 -28.36 14.78 -5.55
CA GLN A 3 -27.50 15.70 -6.29
C GLN A 3 -26.40 16.20 -5.34
N TYR A 4 -25.18 15.66 -5.46
CA TYR A 4 -24.02 16.05 -4.64
C TYR A 4 -23.39 17.40 -5.05
N THR A 5 -24.24 18.36 -5.44
CA THR A 5 -23.83 19.59 -6.12
C THR A 5 -23.63 20.77 -5.15
N THR A 6 -24.06 20.64 -3.90
CA THR A 6 -23.89 21.68 -2.88
C THR A 6 -22.68 21.38 -2.00
N LEU A 7 -22.02 22.43 -1.49
CA LEU A 7 -20.95 22.31 -0.49
C LEU A 7 -21.45 21.65 0.82
N GLU A 8 -22.76 21.69 1.08
CA GLU A 8 -23.36 21.03 2.25
C GLU A 8 -23.41 19.50 2.07
N ASP A 9 -23.71 19.03 0.86
CA ASP A 9 -23.78 17.58 0.55
C ASP A 9 -22.41 16.96 0.23
N ASN A 10 -21.45 17.76 -0.24
CA ASN A 10 -20.10 17.33 -0.60
C ASN A 10 -19.02 18.30 -0.06
N PRO A 11 -18.85 18.39 1.27
CA PRO A 11 -17.92 19.35 1.88
C PRO A 11 -16.45 19.10 1.51
N ASN A 12 -16.13 17.86 1.15
CA ASN A 12 -14.80 17.45 0.73
C ASN A 12 -14.54 17.65 -0.76
N GLN A 13 -15.52 18.11 -1.54
CA GLN A 13 -15.44 18.34 -2.99
C GLN A 13 -14.93 17.12 -3.76
N ILE A 14 -15.39 15.93 -3.38
CA ILE A 14 -15.03 14.68 -4.04
C ILE A 14 -15.73 14.63 -5.40
N SER A 15 -14.95 14.53 -6.48
CA SER A 15 -15.48 14.45 -7.85
C SER A 15 -15.48 13.03 -8.41
N ILE A 16 -14.63 12.16 -7.85
CA ILE A 16 -14.47 10.77 -8.29
C ILE A 16 -14.47 9.85 -7.06
N CYS A 17 -15.21 8.75 -7.15
CA CYS A 17 -15.24 7.68 -6.16
C CYS A 17 -14.81 6.37 -6.82
N ILE A 18 -13.86 5.67 -6.21
CA ILE A 18 -13.40 4.35 -6.63
C ILE A 18 -13.71 3.36 -5.49
N GLU A 19 -14.64 2.46 -5.74
CA GLU A 19 -15.07 1.43 -4.80
C GLU A 19 -14.35 0.11 -5.11
N CYS A 20 -13.52 -0.35 -4.18
CA CYS A 20 -12.82 -1.63 -4.26
C CYS A 20 -13.64 -2.73 -3.57
N HIS A 21 -14.04 -3.77 -4.30
CA HIS A 21 -14.75 -4.93 -3.76
C HIS A 21 -14.56 -6.17 -4.63
N GLU A 22 -14.87 -7.36 -4.11
CA GLU A 22 -14.63 -8.65 -4.78
C GLU A 22 -15.41 -8.81 -6.10
N LEU A 23 -16.55 -8.15 -6.24
CA LEU A 23 -17.39 -8.22 -7.44
C LEU A 23 -17.18 -7.02 -8.38
N GLY A 24 -16.24 -6.13 -8.08
CA GLY A 24 -16.04 -4.89 -8.82
C GLY A 24 -15.44 -5.16 -10.20
N GLU A 25 -16.03 -4.59 -11.24
CA GLU A 25 -15.47 -4.66 -12.58
C GLU A 25 -14.51 -3.49 -12.81
N MET A 26 -13.26 -3.79 -13.12
CA MET A 26 -12.26 -2.76 -13.42
C MET A 26 -12.71 -1.85 -14.58
N PRO A 27 -12.61 -0.51 -14.45
CA PRO A 27 -13.11 0.42 -15.46
C PRO A 27 -12.33 0.26 -16.77
N THR A 28 -13.06 0.18 -17.89
CA THR A 28 -12.44 0.04 -19.21
C THR A 28 -11.80 1.36 -19.68
N PRO A 29 -10.79 1.33 -20.57
CA PRO A 29 -10.20 2.53 -21.16
C PRO A 29 -11.22 3.47 -21.80
N SER A 30 -12.29 2.93 -22.37
CA SER A 30 -13.39 3.72 -22.94
C SER A 30 -14.16 4.48 -21.85
N ILE A 31 -14.49 3.81 -20.74
CA ILE A 31 -15.16 4.42 -19.58
C ILE A 31 -14.27 5.52 -18.97
N LEU A 32 -12.97 5.24 -18.79
CA LEU A 32 -12.02 6.21 -18.27
C LEU A 32 -11.82 7.40 -19.20
N THR A 33 -11.84 7.18 -20.51
CA THR A 33 -11.73 8.26 -21.51
C THR A 33 -12.93 9.18 -21.46
N LEU A 34 -14.14 8.62 -21.43
CA LEU A 34 -15.37 9.39 -21.32
C LEU A 34 -15.39 10.23 -20.04
N ALA A 35 -15.09 9.61 -18.89
CA ALA A 35 -15.05 10.33 -17.62
C ALA A 35 -14.00 11.45 -17.61
N ARG A 36 -12.85 11.22 -18.24
CA ARG A 36 -11.79 12.23 -18.36
C ARG A 36 -12.25 13.42 -19.19
N GLU A 37 -12.91 13.18 -20.32
CA GLU A 37 -13.45 14.24 -21.17
C GLU A 37 -14.45 15.09 -20.40
N THR A 38 -15.45 14.45 -19.77
CA THR A 38 -16.46 15.14 -18.95
C THR A 38 -15.86 15.98 -17.82
N LEU A 39 -14.89 15.43 -17.07
CA LEU A 39 -14.30 16.13 -15.93
C LEU A 39 -13.32 17.25 -16.32
N ASN A 40 -12.73 17.16 -17.51
CA ASN A 40 -11.76 18.14 -18.00
C ASN A 40 -12.42 19.33 -18.72
N GLU A 41 -13.70 19.22 -19.09
CA GLU A 41 -14.49 20.36 -19.59
C GLU A 41 -14.86 21.36 -18.47
N LEU A 42 -14.93 20.88 -17.23
CA LEU A 42 -15.26 21.67 -16.06
C LEU A 42 -14.08 22.56 -15.63
N GLY A 43 -14.38 23.76 -15.13
CA GLY A 43 -13.37 24.63 -14.50
C GLY A 43 -12.70 24.00 -13.27
N GLU A 44 -11.55 24.54 -12.83
CA GLU A 44 -10.76 23.96 -11.71
C GLU A 44 -11.56 23.80 -10.41
N GLU A 45 -12.45 24.74 -10.10
CA GLU A 45 -13.29 24.75 -8.89
C GLU A 45 -14.73 24.27 -9.17
N GLU A 46 -15.05 23.97 -10.44
CA GLU A 46 -16.38 23.55 -10.85
C GLU A 46 -16.58 22.07 -10.56
N MET A 47 -17.67 21.72 -9.88
CA MET A 47 -17.99 20.33 -9.53
C MET A 47 -18.85 19.67 -10.62
N PRO A 48 -18.64 18.38 -10.91
CA PRO A 48 -19.53 17.66 -11.80
C PRO A 48 -20.95 17.56 -11.19
N SER A 49 -21.96 17.45 -12.05
CA SER A 49 -23.36 17.31 -11.61
C SER A 49 -23.60 16.05 -10.78
N GLU A 50 -22.80 15.01 -11.04
CA GLU A 50 -22.80 13.74 -10.31
C GLU A 50 -21.36 13.29 -10.09
N ILE A 51 -21.10 12.62 -8.96
CA ILE A 51 -19.78 12.03 -8.67
C ILE A 51 -19.55 10.89 -9.67
N VAL A 52 -18.40 10.90 -10.33
CA VAL A 52 -17.99 9.80 -11.20
C VAL A 52 -17.66 8.60 -10.33
N HIS A 53 -18.39 7.51 -10.49
CA HIS A 53 -18.20 6.27 -9.73
C HIS A 53 -17.52 5.21 -10.60
N PHE A 54 -16.49 4.56 -10.05
CA PHE A 54 -15.88 3.37 -10.62
C PHE A 54 -15.85 2.25 -9.61
N ASP A 55 -16.20 1.06 -10.06
CA ASP A 55 -15.95 -0.16 -9.32
C ASP A 55 -14.55 -0.67 -9.66
N MET A 56 -13.93 -1.39 -8.72
CA MET A 56 -12.64 -1.98 -8.89
C MET A 56 -12.61 -3.33 -8.21
N HIS A 57 -12.03 -4.33 -8.88
CA HIS A 57 -11.81 -5.62 -8.27
C HIS A 57 -10.78 -5.50 -7.14
N GLY A 58 -11.19 -5.80 -5.91
CA GLY A 58 -10.38 -5.60 -4.72
C GLY A 58 -9.18 -6.56 -4.64
N ILE A 59 -9.40 -7.87 -4.81
CA ILE A 59 -8.47 -8.95 -4.44
C ILE A 59 -8.81 -10.23 -5.22
N GLY A 60 -7.80 -11.04 -5.59
CA GLY A 60 -8.02 -12.44 -5.97
C GLY A 60 -8.41 -12.69 -7.44
N PHE A 61 -7.97 -11.83 -8.37
CA PHE A 61 -8.37 -11.91 -9.77
C PHE A 61 -8.04 -13.27 -10.42
N SER A 62 -9.08 -13.97 -10.88
CA SER A 62 -9.00 -15.27 -11.57
C SER A 62 -8.99 -15.17 -13.10
N GLY A 63 -8.96 -13.97 -13.67
CA GLY A 63 -8.98 -13.75 -15.12
C GLY A 63 -7.59 -13.65 -15.76
N GLU A 64 -7.55 -13.22 -17.03
CA GLU A 64 -6.29 -13.02 -17.76
C GLU A 64 -5.46 -11.88 -17.15
N ALA A 65 -4.34 -12.22 -16.52
CA ALA A 65 -3.49 -11.29 -15.78
C ALA A 65 -3.09 -10.05 -16.60
N LYS A 66 -2.87 -10.19 -17.93
CA LYS A 66 -2.52 -9.07 -18.80
C LYS A 66 -3.60 -7.99 -18.82
N ILE A 67 -4.86 -8.37 -18.98
CA ILE A 67 -5.99 -7.43 -19.03
C ILE A 67 -6.06 -6.67 -17.71
N LEU A 68 -5.91 -7.36 -16.58
CA LEU A 68 -5.90 -6.74 -15.25
C LEU A 68 -4.84 -5.63 -15.15
N TYR A 69 -3.59 -5.93 -15.52
CA TYR A 69 -2.50 -4.96 -15.45
C TYR A 69 -2.74 -3.75 -16.37
N ASP A 70 -3.20 -3.99 -17.61
CA ASP A 70 -3.52 -2.91 -18.55
C ASP A 70 -4.64 -1.99 -18.02
N ARG A 71 -5.64 -2.58 -17.32
CA ARG A 71 -6.69 -1.81 -16.63
C ARG A 71 -6.14 -0.97 -15.49
N PHE A 72 -5.25 -1.51 -14.66
CA PHE A 72 -4.58 -0.72 -13.61
C PHE A 72 -3.81 0.45 -14.19
N ILE A 73 -2.98 0.24 -15.22
CA ILE A 73 -2.20 1.32 -15.84
C ILE A 73 -3.13 2.42 -16.38
N SER A 74 -4.20 2.04 -17.07
CA SER A 74 -5.20 2.98 -17.58
C SER A 74 -5.84 3.81 -16.45
N LEU A 75 -6.19 3.15 -15.33
CA LEU A 75 -6.75 3.82 -14.16
C LEU A 75 -5.76 4.78 -13.50
N LEU A 76 -4.48 4.40 -13.37
CA LEU A 76 -3.43 5.26 -12.82
C LEU A 76 -3.19 6.50 -13.69
N GLU A 77 -3.18 6.35 -15.01
CA GLU A 77 -3.08 7.48 -15.94
C GLU A 77 -4.27 8.42 -15.83
N PHE A 78 -5.48 7.87 -15.72
CA PHE A 78 -6.69 8.65 -15.43
C PHE A 78 -6.54 9.43 -14.12
N MET A 79 -6.24 8.76 -13.00
CA MET A 79 -6.08 9.39 -11.69
C MET A 79 -5.03 10.50 -11.72
N ARG A 80 -3.91 10.30 -12.44
CA ARG A 80 -2.86 11.30 -12.60
C ARG A 80 -3.28 12.50 -13.43
N ASN A 81 -4.10 12.28 -14.45
CA ASN A 81 -4.70 13.37 -15.21
C ASN A 81 -5.62 14.21 -14.32
N GLN A 82 -6.48 13.56 -13.53
CA GLN A 82 -7.45 14.22 -12.65
C GLN A 82 -6.78 14.94 -11.47
N GLU A 83 -5.71 14.39 -10.91
CA GLU A 83 -4.86 15.09 -9.93
C GLU A 83 -4.31 16.41 -10.49
N LYS A 84 -3.86 16.44 -11.75
CA LYS A 84 -3.37 17.67 -12.40
C LYS A 84 -4.48 18.71 -12.56
N GLN A 85 -5.72 18.27 -12.75
CA GLN A 85 -6.91 19.11 -12.77
C GLN A 85 -7.43 19.46 -11.36
N LYS A 86 -6.65 19.18 -10.30
CA LYS A 86 -7.00 19.42 -8.89
C LYS A 86 -8.30 18.73 -8.44
N ARG A 87 -8.72 17.68 -9.15
CA ARG A 87 -9.86 16.85 -8.79
C ARG A 87 -9.55 16.00 -7.57
N ARG A 88 -10.56 15.78 -6.72
CA ARG A 88 -10.43 14.96 -5.51
C ARG A 88 -11.03 13.59 -5.74
N ILE A 89 -10.25 12.58 -5.40
CA ILE A 89 -10.57 11.17 -5.61
C ILE A 89 -10.70 10.51 -4.25
N LEU A 90 -11.84 9.90 -3.99
CA LEU A 90 -12.06 8.99 -2.87
C LEU A 90 -11.81 7.56 -3.34
N ILE A 91 -10.97 6.83 -2.61
CA ILE A 91 -10.80 5.38 -2.79
C ILE A 91 -11.31 4.74 -1.50
N HIS A 92 -12.23 3.79 -1.61
CA HIS A 92 -12.76 3.07 -0.45
C HIS A 92 -13.04 1.60 -0.76
N CYS A 93 -13.30 0.84 0.29
CA CYS A 93 -13.88 -0.50 0.25
C CYS A 93 -14.83 -0.62 1.44
N SER A 94 -15.43 -1.80 1.66
CA SER A 94 -16.41 -2.03 2.73
C SER A 94 -15.88 -1.66 4.13
N ASP A 95 -14.64 -2.07 4.45
CA ASP A 95 -13.99 -1.76 5.73
C ASP A 95 -13.07 -0.54 5.67
N GLY A 96 -12.88 0.05 4.47
CA GLY A 96 -11.97 1.15 4.20
C GLY A 96 -10.49 0.84 4.50
N TYR A 97 -10.12 -0.43 4.63
CA TYR A 97 -8.84 -0.88 5.19
C TYR A 97 -8.15 -1.96 4.35
N THR A 98 -8.89 -2.90 3.79
CA THR A 98 -8.30 -4.10 3.20
C THR A 98 -8.14 -3.99 1.69
N GLU A 99 -9.21 -4.07 0.91
CA GLU A 99 -9.17 -4.10 -0.56
C GLU A 99 -8.64 -2.78 -1.15
N SER A 100 -9.03 -1.66 -0.56
CA SER A 100 -8.60 -0.33 -1.00
C SER A 100 -7.08 -0.11 -0.88
N SER A 101 -6.40 -0.85 0.01
CA SER A 101 -4.96 -0.68 0.26
C SER A 101 -4.10 -1.08 -0.93
N VAL A 102 -4.54 -2.06 -1.72
CA VAL A 102 -3.82 -2.51 -2.92
C VAL A 102 -3.72 -1.37 -3.94
N LEU A 103 -4.85 -0.75 -4.31
CA LEU A 103 -4.86 0.38 -5.24
C LEU A 103 -4.05 1.56 -4.68
N VAL A 104 -4.19 1.86 -3.39
CA VAL A 104 -3.48 2.97 -2.75
C VAL A 104 -1.96 2.77 -2.78
N LEU A 105 -1.46 1.56 -2.53
CA LEU A 105 -0.03 1.26 -2.65
C LEU A 105 0.45 1.38 -4.10
N ILE A 106 -0.29 0.85 -5.07
CA ILE A 106 0.04 0.98 -6.50
C ILE A 106 0.10 2.47 -6.89
N TRP A 107 -0.88 3.27 -6.44
CA TRP A 107 -0.91 4.70 -6.67
C TRP A 107 0.30 5.42 -6.06
N ILE A 108 0.67 5.09 -4.82
CA ILE A 108 1.85 5.65 -4.15
C ILE A 108 3.13 5.34 -4.95
N MET A 109 3.33 4.08 -5.34
CA MET A 109 4.46 3.69 -6.17
C MET A 109 4.49 4.50 -7.47
N TYR A 110 3.34 4.62 -8.14
CA TYR A 110 3.23 5.31 -9.43
C TYR A 110 3.52 6.80 -9.33
N ARG A 111 2.92 7.42 -8.32
CA ARG A 111 2.89 8.87 -8.14
C ARG A 111 4.15 9.43 -7.50
N LEU A 112 4.73 8.69 -6.56
CA LEU A 112 5.91 9.11 -5.80
C LEU A 112 7.20 8.44 -6.27
N LYS A 113 7.11 7.51 -7.23
CA LYS A 113 8.24 6.74 -7.75
C LYS A 113 8.99 6.00 -6.64
N LEU A 114 8.22 5.47 -5.69
CA LEU A 114 8.72 4.63 -4.61
C LEU A 114 8.61 3.16 -5.02
N ASN A 115 9.59 2.37 -4.62
CA ASN A 115 9.50 0.91 -4.70
C ASN A 115 8.48 0.39 -3.66
N LEU A 116 8.05 -0.87 -3.77
CA LEU A 116 6.98 -1.42 -2.96
C LEU A 116 7.30 -1.39 -1.45
N PRO A 117 8.49 -1.83 -0.98
CA PRO A 117 8.87 -1.66 0.43
C PRO A 117 8.80 -0.20 0.92
N GLN A 118 9.24 0.77 0.10
CA GLN A 118 9.18 2.18 0.43
C GLN A 118 7.73 2.71 0.46
N ALA A 119 6.88 2.28 -0.47
CA ALA A 119 5.47 2.64 -0.50
C ALA A 119 4.73 2.14 0.76
N TYR A 120 5.05 0.94 1.22
CA TYR A 120 4.58 0.40 2.50
C TYR A 120 4.93 1.32 3.68
N LEU A 121 6.21 1.68 3.82
CA LEU A 121 6.65 2.57 4.90
C LEU A 121 6.01 3.96 4.80
N TYR A 122 5.88 4.50 3.58
CA TYR A 122 5.22 5.77 3.33
C TYR A 122 3.75 5.73 3.78
N LEU A 123 2.99 4.70 3.38
CA LEU A 123 1.57 4.57 3.74
C LEU A 123 1.41 4.40 5.26
N GLN A 124 2.25 3.58 5.89
CA GLN A 124 2.23 3.32 7.33
C GLN A 124 2.43 4.58 8.19
N GLN A 125 3.12 5.60 7.67
CA GLN A 125 3.26 6.89 8.34
C GLN A 125 1.97 7.73 8.29
N LYS A 126 1.11 7.50 7.30
CA LYS A 126 -0.15 8.23 7.10
C LYS A 126 -1.32 7.55 7.79
N ARG A 127 -1.39 6.23 7.69
CA ARG A 127 -2.45 5.40 8.28
C ARG A 127 -2.00 3.94 8.39
N SER A 128 -2.63 3.18 9.26
CA SER A 128 -2.55 1.73 9.19
C SER A 128 -3.37 1.21 8.00
N PHE A 129 -2.95 0.05 7.49
CA PHE A 129 -3.53 -0.62 6.34
C PHE A 129 -3.22 -2.11 6.40
N PHE A 130 -3.89 -2.91 5.58
CA PHE A 130 -3.66 -4.34 5.50
C PHE A 130 -3.65 -4.82 4.07
N VAL A 131 -2.79 -5.79 3.79
CA VAL A 131 -2.64 -6.45 2.50
C VAL A 131 -2.45 -7.93 2.78
N TYR A 132 -3.19 -8.77 2.06
CA TYR A 132 -3.01 -10.21 2.18
C TYR A 132 -1.73 -10.66 1.48
N SER A 133 -1.16 -11.75 1.95
CA SER A 133 0.01 -12.38 1.33
C SER A 133 -0.20 -12.70 -0.15
N ALA A 134 -1.44 -13.04 -0.55
CA ALA A 134 -1.81 -13.30 -1.94
C ALA A 134 -1.64 -12.06 -2.85
N ASP A 135 -1.88 -10.85 -2.33
CA ASP A 135 -1.83 -9.60 -3.09
C ASP A 135 -0.40 -9.09 -3.31
N LEU A 136 0.58 -9.58 -2.56
CA LEU A 136 1.99 -9.21 -2.74
C LEU A 136 2.48 -9.54 -4.15
N THR A 137 1.98 -10.63 -4.76
CA THR A 137 2.34 -11.02 -6.13
C THR A 137 1.87 -9.97 -7.13
N LEU A 138 0.64 -9.49 -7.00
CA LEU A 138 0.08 -8.41 -7.82
C LEU A 138 0.86 -7.12 -7.63
N LEU A 139 1.12 -6.72 -6.39
CA LEU A 139 1.84 -5.48 -6.08
C LEU A 139 3.27 -5.49 -6.65
N ARG A 140 4.01 -6.59 -6.47
CA ARG A 140 5.35 -6.76 -7.05
C ARG A 140 5.30 -6.74 -8.57
N LYS A 141 4.28 -7.34 -9.17
CA LYS A 141 4.12 -7.33 -10.61
C LYS A 141 3.86 -5.92 -11.14
N MET A 142 3.01 -5.14 -10.46
CA MET A 142 2.76 -3.74 -10.79
C MET A 142 4.02 -2.88 -10.67
N GLU A 143 4.78 -3.05 -9.59
CA GLU A 143 6.09 -2.39 -9.43
C GLU A 143 7.02 -2.67 -10.61
N CYS A 144 7.20 -3.94 -11.00
CA CYS A 144 8.02 -4.31 -12.16
C CYS A 144 7.51 -3.68 -13.47
N LEU A 145 6.20 -3.59 -13.67
CA LEU A 145 5.63 -2.96 -14.87
C LEU A 145 5.91 -1.46 -14.92
N MET A 146 5.94 -0.81 -13.76
CA MET A 146 6.07 0.64 -13.64
C MET A 146 7.52 1.12 -13.69
N PHE A 147 8.46 0.32 -13.20
CA PHE A 147 9.89 0.66 -13.11
C PHE A 147 10.79 -0.17 -14.05
N GLY A 148 10.29 -1.28 -14.61
CA GLY A 148 11.00 -2.08 -15.61
C GLY A 148 11.06 -1.45 -17.01
N LEU A 149 10.59 -0.21 -17.16
CA LEU A 149 10.70 0.60 -18.38
C LEU A 149 11.93 1.54 -18.37
N ASP A 150 12.70 1.58 -17.27
CA ASP A 150 13.86 2.49 -17.14
C ASP A 150 15.20 1.88 -17.60
N GLU A 151 15.25 0.60 -18.00
CA GLU A 151 16.43 0.00 -18.65
C GLU A 151 16.29 -0.03 -20.18
N GLU A 152 16.21 1.14 -20.82
CA GLU A 152 16.70 1.27 -22.18
C GLU A 152 18.24 1.33 -22.12
N PRO A 153 18.98 0.41 -22.77
CA PRO A 153 20.43 0.49 -22.80
C PRO A 153 20.85 1.79 -23.49
N GLU A 154 21.47 2.71 -22.74
CA GLU A 154 22.08 3.96 -23.21
C GLU A 154 22.68 3.78 -24.62
N PRO A 155 22.09 4.40 -25.67
CA PRO A 155 22.64 4.30 -27.01
C PRO A 155 23.95 5.09 -27.04
N LYS A 156 25.06 4.39 -27.27
CA LYS A 156 26.39 4.98 -27.47
C LYS A 156 26.31 6.11 -28.51
N ARG A 157 26.43 7.35 -28.02
CA ARG A 157 26.43 8.60 -28.79
C ARG A 157 27.24 8.47 -30.10
N ARG A 158 26.55 8.55 -31.25
CA ARG A 158 27.14 9.04 -32.50
C ARG A 158 26.53 10.40 -32.82
N ARG A 159 27.40 11.38 -33.03
CA ARG A 159 27.07 12.78 -33.32
C ARG A 159 26.36 12.91 -34.68
N SER A 160 25.20 13.56 -34.70
CA SER A 160 24.76 14.52 -35.75
C SER A 160 23.44 15.20 -35.36
N GLU A 161 23.24 16.42 -35.86
CA GLU A 161 22.34 17.49 -35.41
C GLU A 161 20.91 17.46 -36.04
N PRO A 162 20.01 18.45 -35.76
CA PRO A 162 18.64 18.22 -35.29
C PRO A 162 17.57 18.10 -36.38
N SER A 163 16.49 17.40 -36.07
CA SER A 163 15.22 17.47 -36.81
C SER A 163 14.06 17.12 -35.89
N ASP A 164 13.05 18.00 -35.90
CA ASP A 164 11.73 17.86 -35.31
C ASP A 164 11.09 16.48 -35.54
N ALA A 165 10.59 15.85 -34.48
CA ALA A 165 9.59 14.78 -34.53
C ALA A 165 9.04 14.47 -33.12
N LEU A 166 8.21 15.37 -32.59
CA LEU A 166 7.25 15.04 -31.55
C LEU A 166 6.05 14.34 -32.23
N GLU A 167 6.21 13.08 -32.61
CA GLU A 167 5.10 12.21 -33.02
C GLU A 167 5.62 10.78 -33.15
N ASN A 168 4.80 9.82 -32.68
CA ASN A 168 4.98 8.35 -32.71
C ASN A 168 5.46 7.67 -31.40
N LEU A 169 4.63 7.73 -30.37
CA LEU A 169 4.49 6.60 -29.44
C LEU A 169 3.66 5.52 -30.14
N LYS A 170 4.32 4.70 -30.97
CA LYS A 170 3.72 3.49 -31.54
C LYS A 170 3.70 2.42 -30.45
N ILE A 171 2.50 2.09 -29.98
CA ILE A 171 2.23 0.87 -29.20
C ILE A 171 2.39 -0.31 -30.17
N GLY A 172 3.63 -0.82 -30.25
CA GLY A 172 3.99 -2.02 -31.00
C GLY A 172 4.27 -3.15 -30.02
N GLN A 173 3.38 -4.15 -30.04
CA GLN A 173 3.49 -5.41 -29.29
C GLN A 173 4.72 -6.21 -29.75
N SER A 174 5.54 -6.72 -28.84
CA SER A 174 6.49 -7.80 -29.14
C SER A 174 6.39 -8.92 -28.09
N GLU A 175 6.36 -10.16 -28.57
CA GLU A 175 6.31 -11.39 -27.75
C GLU A 175 7.50 -11.53 -26.77
N GLU A 176 8.57 -10.75 -26.96
CA GLU A 176 9.72 -10.69 -26.06
C GLU A 176 9.40 -10.02 -24.72
N MET A 177 8.52 -9.00 -24.68
CA MET A 177 8.07 -8.40 -23.43
C MET A 177 7.29 -9.40 -22.55
N VAL A 178 6.58 -10.34 -23.17
CA VAL A 178 5.81 -11.38 -22.46
C VAL A 178 6.71 -12.36 -21.71
N LYS A 179 7.90 -12.67 -22.24
CA LYS A 179 8.90 -13.48 -21.54
C LYS A 179 9.53 -12.72 -20.36
N VAL A 180 9.78 -11.42 -20.50
CA VAL A 180 10.26 -10.56 -19.39
C VAL A 180 9.20 -10.48 -18.29
N TYR A 181 7.91 -10.46 -18.65
CA TYR A 181 6.82 -10.42 -17.68
C TYR A 181 6.69 -11.66 -16.80
N GLN A 182 7.18 -12.82 -17.23
CA GLN A 182 7.08 -14.06 -16.47
C GLN A 182 8.35 -14.36 -15.66
N ALA A 183 9.47 -13.66 -15.88
CA ALA A 183 10.78 -14.22 -15.53
C ALA A 183 11.39 -13.78 -14.18
N ASN A 184 11.07 -12.64 -13.55
CA ASN A 184 11.74 -12.26 -12.29
C ASN A 184 10.84 -11.49 -11.32
N LEU A 185 10.00 -12.21 -10.56
CA LEU A 185 9.43 -11.66 -9.31
C LEU A 185 10.40 -11.81 -8.12
N SER A 186 11.41 -12.66 -8.27
CA SER A 186 12.46 -12.84 -7.27
C SER A 186 13.24 -11.53 -7.09
N PRO A 187 13.40 -11.04 -5.86
CA PRO A 187 14.14 -9.81 -5.62
C PRO A 187 15.62 -10.00 -5.94
N SER A 188 16.26 -8.95 -6.42
CA SER A 188 17.71 -8.88 -6.55
C SER A 188 18.40 -8.94 -5.18
N LYS A 189 19.69 -9.28 -5.15
CA LYS A 189 20.48 -9.26 -3.91
C LYS A 189 20.52 -7.87 -3.27
N ASP A 190 20.54 -6.83 -4.09
CA ASP A 190 20.56 -5.45 -3.63
C ASP A 190 19.22 -5.04 -3.01
N GLU A 191 18.09 -5.43 -3.60
CA GLU A 191 16.77 -5.23 -3.00
C GLU A 191 16.65 -5.91 -1.64
N VAL A 192 17.08 -7.17 -1.53
CA VAL A 192 17.07 -7.91 -0.26
C VAL A 192 17.95 -7.23 0.78
N SER A 193 19.11 -6.71 0.38
CA SER A 193 20.02 -5.98 1.27
C SER A 193 19.43 -4.65 1.74
N MET A 194 18.73 -3.92 0.86
CA MET A 194 18.13 -2.62 1.19
C MET A 194 16.86 -2.75 2.03
N HIS A 195 16.04 -3.78 1.78
CA HIS A 195 14.75 -3.98 2.44
C HIS A 195 14.61 -5.40 3.01
N PRO A 196 15.53 -5.85 3.90
CA PRO A 196 15.55 -7.23 4.37
C PRO A 196 14.28 -7.61 5.16
N TRP A 197 13.61 -6.63 5.74
CA TRP A 197 12.35 -6.80 6.45
C TRP A 197 11.20 -7.25 5.54
N PHE A 198 11.16 -6.76 4.30
CA PHE A 198 10.07 -6.99 3.34
C PHE A 198 10.20 -8.35 2.69
N TYR A 199 11.43 -8.78 2.39
CA TYR A 199 11.71 -10.10 1.80
C TYR A 199 11.97 -11.19 2.83
N SER A 200 11.76 -10.89 4.11
CA SER A 200 11.78 -11.89 5.17
C SER A 200 10.66 -12.91 4.95
N PRO A 201 10.90 -14.22 5.16
CA PRO A 201 9.84 -15.23 5.11
C PRO A 201 8.77 -15.02 6.20
N ARG A 202 9.02 -14.16 7.18
CA ARG A 202 8.05 -13.75 8.21
C ARG A 202 7.11 -12.64 7.74
N PHE A 203 7.39 -12.00 6.61
CA PHE A 203 6.54 -10.91 6.12
C PHE A 203 5.41 -11.46 5.25
N GLU A 204 4.20 -11.41 5.78
CA GLU A 204 2.99 -11.92 5.12
C GLU A 204 2.13 -10.81 4.50
N GLY A 205 2.70 -9.61 4.33
CA GLY A 205 2.08 -8.52 3.60
C GLY A 205 1.49 -7.41 4.46
N SER A 206 1.47 -7.52 5.79
CA SER A 206 0.99 -6.46 6.68
C SER A 206 2.01 -6.04 7.73
N PHE A 207 1.85 -4.82 8.22
CA PHE A 207 2.55 -4.31 9.40
C PHE A 207 1.70 -4.51 10.66
N PRO A 208 2.31 -4.50 11.86
CA PRO A 208 1.53 -4.33 13.09
C PRO A 208 0.74 -3.01 13.06
N SER A 209 -0.49 -3.06 13.55
CA SER A 209 -1.41 -1.91 13.60
C SER A 209 -0.95 -0.88 14.63
N ARG A 210 -0.85 0.39 14.24
CA ARG A 210 -0.49 1.47 15.16
C ARG A 210 -1.72 1.89 15.97
N ILE A 211 -1.67 1.75 17.28
CA ILE A 211 -2.76 2.10 18.21
C ILE A 211 -2.53 3.47 18.84
N LEU A 212 -1.27 3.77 19.18
CA LEU A 212 -0.80 5.09 19.63
C LEU A 212 0.51 5.41 18.90
N PRO A 213 1.00 6.67 18.90
CA PRO A 213 2.26 7.01 18.24
C PRO A 213 3.45 6.10 18.61
N PHE A 214 3.46 5.56 19.83
CA PHE A 214 4.50 4.66 20.34
C PHE A 214 4.05 3.19 20.50
N LEU A 215 2.76 2.88 20.34
CA LEU A 215 2.19 1.55 20.65
C LEU A 215 1.65 0.88 19.39
N TYR A 216 2.10 -0.34 19.15
CA TYR A 216 1.71 -1.16 18.02
C TYR A 216 1.16 -2.50 18.51
N LEU A 217 0.13 -2.99 17.82
CA LEU A 217 -0.45 -4.31 18.04
C LEU A 217 -0.11 -5.21 16.85
N GLY A 218 0.58 -6.32 17.10
CA GLY A 218 1.05 -7.24 16.08
C GLY A 218 0.86 -8.70 16.47
N ASN A 219 1.28 -9.59 15.57
CA ASN A 219 1.30 -11.03 15.78
C ASN A 219 2.75 -11.53 15.96
N LEU A 220 2.92 -12.84 16.12
CA LEU A 220 4.23 -13.48 16.27
C LEU A 220 5.16 -13.24 15.06
N ASN A 221 4.64 -13.27 13.83
CA ASN A 221 5.42 -13.01 12.62
C ASN A 221 6.00 -11.57 12.61
N HIS A 222 5.23 -10.58 13.07
CA HIS A 222 5.74 -9.22 13.26
C HIS A 222 6.82 -9.18 14.34
N ALA A 223 6.55 -9.80 15.50
CA ALA A 223 7.46 -9.83 16.64
C ALA A 223 8.78 -10.56 16.33
N THR A 224 8.78 -11.50 15.38
CA THR A 224 9.96 -12.28 14.96
C THR A 224 10.66 -11.74 13.72
N ASN A 225 10.30 -10.54 13.23
CA ASN A 225 10.95 -9.86 12.11
C ASN A 225 11.75 -8.63 12.61
N PRO A 226 13.01 -8.80 13.07
CA PRO A 226 13.79 -7.71 13.67
C PRO A 226 14.02 -6.55 12.71
N GLU A 227 14.23 -6.82 11.43
CA GLU A 227 14.44 -5.74 10.45
C GLU A 227 13.18 -4.91 10.24
N MET A 228 11.99 -5.53 10.31
CA MET A 228 10.71 -4.78 10.26
C MET A 228 10.57 -3.91 11.50
N LEU A 229 10.83 -4.46 12.69
CA LEU A 229 10.75 -3.70 13.93
C LEU A 229 11.67 -2.48 13.88
N ARG A 230 12.90 -2.63 13.36
CA ARG A 230 13.82 -1.50 13.11
C ARG A 230 13.26 -0.50 12.10
N ALA A 231 12.74 -0.97 10.97
CA ALA A 231 12.16 -0.10 9.95
C ALA A 231 10.97 0.72 10.49
N LEU A 232 10.22 0.18 11.45
CA LEU A 232 9.12 0.85 12.15
C LEU A 232 9.56 1.60 13.42
N SER A 233 10.86 1.61 13.74
CA SER A 233 11.42 2.22 14.96
C SER A 233 10.84 1.66 16.26
N ILE A 234 10.45 0.38 16.26
CA ILE A 234 9.99 -0.33 17.46
C ILE A 234 11.22 -0.80 18.24
N THR A 235 11.26 -0.49 19.53
CA THR A 235 12.40 -0.79 20.42
C THR A 235 12.08 -1.78 21.53
N HIS A 236 10.79 -1.93 21.86
CA HIS A 236 10.31 -2.77 22.94
C HIS A 236 9.26 -3.75 22.41
N VAL A 237 9.38 -5.03 22.80
CA VAL A 237 8.45 -6.09 22.40
C VAL A 237 7.93 -6.79 23.65
N VAL A 238 6.61 -6.79 23.84
CA VAL A 238 5.94 -7.63 24.82
C VAL A 238 5.43 -8.86 24.09
N SER A 239 5.93 -10.04 24.43
CA SER A 239 5.49 -11.32 23.86
C SER A 239 4.71 -12.10 24.92
N VAL A 240 3.50 -12.54 24.59
CA VAL A 240 2.58 -13.20 25.53
C VAL A 240 2.32 -14.62 25.06
N GLY A 241 2.54 -15.62 25.93
CA GLY A 241 2.26 -17.03 25.68
C GLY A 241 3.25 -17.74 24.77
N GLU A 242 3.62 -17.11 23.65
CA GLU A 242 4.61 -17.61 22.71
C GLU A 242 5.89 -16.77 22.77
N ASN A 243 7.04 -17.45 22.80
CA ASN A 243 8.33 -16.78 22.80
C ASN A 243 8.70 -16.42 21.35
N ALA A 244 8.93 -15.13 21.10
CA ALA A 244 9.37 -14.64 19.80
C ALA A 244 10.81 -15.09 19.43
N ASP A 245 11.59 -15.63 20.38
CA ASP A 245 13.00 -16.00 20.21
C ASP A 245 13.84 -14.93 19.49
N LEU A 246 13.44 -13.67 19.65
CA LEU A 246 14.01 -12.54 18.95
C LEU A 246 15.42 -12.30 19.49
N GLN A 247 16.40 -12.15 18.60
CA GLN A 247 17.76 -11.79 19.01
C GLN A 247 17.74 -10.44 19.73
N THR A 248 18.18 -10.43 20.99
CA THR A 248 18.10 -9.28 21.91
C THR A 248 18.99 -8.08 21.53
N LYS A 249 19.74 -8.16 20.42
CA LYS A 249 20.60 -7.05 19.97
C LYS A 249 19.75 -5.91 19.39
N GLY A 250 19.46 -4.94 20.24
CA GLY A 250 18.78 -3.69 19.89
C GLY A 250 17.30 -3.63 20.26
N PHE A 251 16.77 -4.64 20.97
CA PHE A 251 15.40 -4.65 21.45
C PHE A 251 15.35 -5.02 22.93
N GLU A 252 14.48 -4.34 23.67
CA GLU A 252 14.05 -4.79 24.98
C GLU A 252 12.85 -5.73 24.81
N ILE A 253 12.90 -6.90 25.45
CA ILE A 253 11.86 -7.91 25.30
C ILE A 253 11.34 -8.28 26.68
N LEU A 254 10.03 -8.16 26.86
CA LEU A 254 9.31 -8.72 28.00
C LEU A 254 8.55 -9.95 27.52
N PHE A 255 9.04 -11.12 27.90
CA PHE A 255 8.32 -12.37 27.69
C PHE A 255 7.44 -12.68 28.90
N LEU A 256 6.14 -12.80 28.66
CA LEU A 256 5.16 -13.24 29.63
C LEU A 256 4.91 -14.74 29.43
N ASP A 257 5.72 -15.54 30.13
CA ASP A 257 5.59 -16.99 30.15
C ASP A 257 4.34 -17.46 30.92
N ASN A 258 3.87 -18.67 30.59
CA ASN A 258 2.70 -19.31 31.21
C ASN A 258 1.46 -18.41 31.20
N LEU A 259 1.23 -17.76 30.05
CA LEU A 259 0.05 -16.96 29.77
C LEU A 259 -0.48 -17.38 28.40
N TYR A 260 -1.23 -18.48 28.39
CA TYR A 260 -1.83 -19.03 27.20
C TYR A 260 -3.25 -18.48 26.99
N ASP A 261 -3.73 -18.56 25.74
CA ASP A 261 -5.11 -18.20 25.40
C ASP A 261 -6.07 -19.35 25.73
N ASP A 262 -6.09 -19.77 26.99
CA ASP A 262 -6.90 -20.90 27.50
C ASP A 262 -7.97 -20.47 28.52
N GLY A 263 -7.96 -19.19 28.92
CA GLY A 263 -8.88 -18.63 29.91
C GLY A 263 -8.58 -19.03 31.37
N ILE A 264 -7.45 -19.69 31.63
CA ILE A 264 -7.03 -20.17 32.94
C ILE A 264 -6.00 -19.21 33.55
N ASP A 265 -5.05 -18.75 32.74
CA ASP A 265 -3.90 -17.99 33.25
C ASP A 265 -4.26 -16.54 33.65
N ALA A 266 -3.84 -16.15 34.86
CA ALA A 266 -4.19 -14.86 35.45
C ALA A 266 -3.31 -13.71 34.90
N ILE A 267 -3.83 -12.96 33.92
CA ILE A 267 -3.15 -11.78 33.34
C ILE A 267 -2.94 -10.66 34.39
N ARG A 268 -3.85 -10.56 35.39
CA ARG A 268 -3.91 -9.44 36.33
C ARG A 268 -2.60 -9.22 37.10
N GLU A 269 -1.92 -10.31 37.46
CA GLU A 269 -0.68 -10.25 38.25
C GLU A 269 0.50 -9.69 37.44
N ARG A 270 0.42 -9.74 36.10
CA ARG A 270 1.47 -9.31 35.18
C ARG A 270 1.22 -7.90 34.62
N LEU A 271 0.01 -7.35 34.79
CA LEU A 271 -0.36 -6.03 34.24
C LEU A 271 0.56 -4.91 34.72
N ASP A 272 0.88 -4.85 36.01
CA ASP A 272 1.77 -3.81 36.57
C ASP A 272 3.15 -3.85 35.90
N GLN A 273 3.69 -5.05 35.69
CA GLN A 273 4.98 -5.26 35.02
C GLN A 273 4.93 -4.82 33.55
N VAL A 274 3.88 -5.20 32.82
CA VAL A 274 3.70 -4.81 31.41
C VAL A 274 3.55 -3.30 31.27
N VAL A 275 2.75 -2.67 32.13
CA VAL A 275 2.55 -1.21 32.10
C VAL A 275 3.86 -0.49 32.38
N GLN A 276 4.65 -0.93 33.37
CA GLN A 276 5.98 -0.35 33.63
C GLN A 276 6.92 -0.50 32.45
N PHE A 277 6.90 -1.65 31.77
CA PHE A 277 7.72 -1.91 30.60
C PHE A 277 7.32 -1.03 29.40
N VAL A 278 6.01 -0.90 29.14
CA VAL A 278 5.49 -0.11 27.99
C VAL A 278 5.56 1.40 28.23
N ALA A 279 5.25 1.86 29.45
CA ALA A 279 5.18 3.29 29.79
C ALA A 279 6.49 3.86 30.35
N GLY A 280 7.47 3.00 30.65
CA GLY A 280 8.67 3.37 31.39
C GLY A 280 8.37 3.84 32.83
N GLN A 281 9.34 4.54 33.44
CA GLN A 281 9.29 5.06 34.83
C GLN A 281 8.13 6.06 35.09
N CYS A 282 7.34 6.43 34.07
CA CYS A 282 6.23 7.38 34.19
C CYS A 282 4.99 6.81 34.88
N TYR A 283 4.89 5.49 35.08
CA TYR A 283 3.79 4.89 35.83
C TYR A 283 4.08 4.87 37.34
N VAL A 284 3.90 6.02 38.00
CA VAL A 284 3.83 6.08 39.46
C VAL A 284 2.46 5.58 39.88
N LYS A 285 2.42 4.42 40.53
CA LYS A 285 1.23 3.84 41.15
C LYS A 285 0.57 4.94 42.00
N LYS A 286 -0.61 5.44 41.61
CA LYS A 286 -1.44 6.22 42.54
C LYS A 286 -1.78 5.27 43.67
N SER A 287 -1.06 5.39 44.78
CA SER A 287 -1.35 4.72 46.04
C SER A 287 -2.79 5.06 46.41
N THR A 288 -3.68 4.10 46.22
CA THR A 288 -5.00 4.10 46.86
C THR A 288 -4.75 3.88 48.35
N ASN A 289 -4.87 4.97 49.11
CA ASN A 289 -5.16 4.91 50.54
C ASN A 289 -6.53 4.27 50.79
#